data_AF-A0A0F9NFX6-F1
#
_entry.id   AF-A0A0F9NFX6-F1
#
_cell.length_a   1.000
_cell.length_b   1.000
_cell.length_c   1.000
_cell.angle_alpha   90.00
_cell.angle_beta   90.00
_cell.angle_gamma   90.00
#
_symmetry.space_group_name_H-M   'P 1'
#
loop_
_entity.id
_entity.type
_entity.pdbx_description
1 polymer ?
#
loop_
_entity_poly.entity_id
_entity_poly.type
_entity_poly.pdbx_seq_one_letter_code
_entity_poly.pdbx_strand_id
1 'polypeptide(L)'
;MSTQKARGLSALSALVVVFLLLPLAIGYIYLFHPNDPWLVALFAVLLAADLMLTAPTLKILRLITRKITIVDSIRLPLSSVCIAEITSVGANNPSSTERHLSVVTVSANCPVCNEKYGLESSVFLEQRGLTNSRIIGICYNNPMMHRYTFDKDLMTGERLKNV
;
A
#
# COMPACT_ATOMS: atom_id res chain seq x y z
N MET A 1 -31.90 1.58 -9.88
CA MET A 1 -31.04 1.56 -8.67
C MET A 1 -30.92 0.18 -8.00
N SER A 2 -31.90 -0.74 -8.07
CA SER A 2 -31.81 -2.08 -7.45
C SER A 2 -30.86 -3.05 -8.18
N THR A 3 -30.85 -3.04 -9.51
CA THR A 3 -30.02 -3.92 -10.35
C THR A 3 -28.52 -3.63 -10.26
N GLN A 4 -28.14 -2.38 -10.03
CA GLN A 4 -26.74 -1.97 -9.90
C GLN A 4 -26.15 -2.38 -8.53
N LYS A 5 -26.95 -2.32 -7.46
CA LYS A 5 -26.59 -2.84 -6.14
C LYS A 5 -26.43 -4.36 -6.13
N ALA A 6 -27.32 -5.09 -6.81
CA ALA A 6 -27.25 -6.55 -6.92
C ALA A 6 -26.00 -7.02 -7.69
N ARG A 7 -25.66 -6.35 -8.80
CA ARG A 7 -24.42 -6.62 -9.56
C ARG A 7 -23.16 -6.30 -8.76
N GLY A 8 -23.19 -5.22 -7.97
CA GLY A 8 -22.11 -4.88 -7.05
C GLY A 8 -21.90 -5.95 -5.99
N LEU A 9 -22.99 -6.43 -5.36
CA LEU A 9 -22.91 -7.48 -4.34
C LEU A 9 -22.38 -8.81 -4.91
N SER A 10 -22.83 -9.20 -6.11
CA SER A 10 -22.38 -10.44 -6.75
C SER A 10 -20.93 -10.37 -7.22
N ALA A 11 -20.46 -9.21 -7.68
CA ALA A 11 -19.06 -9.02 -8.03
C ALA A 11 -18.17 -9.05 -6.77
N LEU A 12 -18.64 -8.48 -5.66
CA LEU A 12 -17.91 -8.44 -4.40
C LEU A 12 -17.82 -9.84 -3.77
N SER A 13 -18.90 -10.62 -3.81
CA SER A 13 -18.88 -12.01 -3.34
C SER A 13 -17.97 -12.90 -4.20
N ALA A 14 -18.02 -12.76 -5.53
CA ALA A 14 -17.12 -13.48 -6.44
C ALA A 14 -15.65 -13.15 -6.14
N LEU A 15 -15.34 -11.88 -5.88
CA LEU A 15 -13.99 -11.43 -5.57
C LEU A 15 -13.51 -12.01 -4.23
N VAL A 16 -14.35 -12.04 -3.19
CA VAL A 16 -14.03 -12.69 -1.90
C VAL A 16 -13.77 -14.19 -2.07
N VAL A 17 -14.60 -14.87 -2.88
CA VAL A 17 -14.42 -16.30 -3.16
C VAL A 17 -13.10 -16.56 -3.88
N VAL A 18 -12.74 -15.75 -4.87
CA VAL A 18 -11.45 -15.85 -5.56
C VAL A 18 -10.29 -15.63 -4.58
N PHE A 19 -10.36 -14.61 -3.72
CA PHE A 19 -9.33 -14.31 -2.73
C PHE A 19 -9.15 -15.41 -1.66
N LEU A 20 -10.16 -16.24 -1.40
CA LEU A 20 -10.08 -17.37 -0.47
C LEU A 20 -9.64 -18.67 -1.17
N LEU A 21 -10.20 -18.97 -2.34
CA LEU A 21 -9.96 -20.23 -3.03
C LEU A 21 -8.62 -20.26 -3.77
N LEU A 22 -8.19 -19.14 -4.34
CA LEU A 22 -6.94 -19.04 -5.10
C LEU A 22 -5.70 -19.40 -4.26
N PRO A 23 -5.47 -18.83 -3.04
CA PRO A 23 -4.34 -19.23 -2.21
C PRO A 23 -4.44 -20.68 -1.71
N LEU A 24 -5.65 -21.20 -1.47
CA LEU A 24 -5.85 -22.60 -1.11
C LEU A 24 -5.46 -23.55 -2.25
N ALA A 25 -5.85 -23.23 -3.49
CA ALA A 25 -5.48 -24.00 -4.67
C ALA A 25 -3.96 -23.99 -4.92
N ILE A 26 -3.32 -22.82 -4.75
CA ILE A 26 -1.86 -22.67 -4.83
C ILE A 26 -1.16 -23.55 -3.77
N GLY A 27 -1.63 -23.50 -2.52
CA GLY A 27 -1.10 -24.30 -1.42
C GLY A 27 -1.25 -25.81 -1.65
N TYR A 28 -2.40 -26.24 -2.16
CA TYR A 28 -2.65 -27.65 -2.49
C TYR A 28 -1.68 -28.16 -3.55
N ILE A 29 -1.50 -27.43 -4.66
CA ILE A 29 -0.60 -27.84 -5.73
C ILE A 29 0.85 -27.93 -5.22
N TYR A 30 1.29 -26.94 -4.45
CA TYR A 30 2.64 -26.91 -3.88
C TYR A 30 2.91 -28.08 -2.92
N LEU A 31 1.94 -28.44 -2.07
CA LEU A 31 2.11 -29.48 -1.04
C LEU A 31 2.01 -30.91 -1.58
N PHE A 32 1.11 -31.17 -2.53
CA PHE A 32 0.79 -32.53 -2.97
C PHE A 32 1.39 -32.91 -4.32
N HIS A 33 1.75 -31.94 -5.17
CA HIS A 33 2.23 -32.18 -6.53
C HIS A 33 3.43 -31.29 -6.92
N PRO A 34 4.54 -31.30 -6.16
CA PRO A 34 5.65 -30.37 -6.38
C PRO A 34 6.45 -30.63 -7.67
N ASN A 35 6.41 -31.85 -8.21
CA ASN A 35 7.30 -32.28 -9.30
C ASN A 35 6.60 -32.46 -10.65
N ASP A 36 5.26 -32.33 -10.71
CA ASP A 36 4.50 -32.51 -11.94
C ASP A 36 4.62 -31.26 -12.84
N PRO A 37 5.27 -31.34 -14.02
CA PRO A 37 5.66 -30.14 -14.78
C PRO A 37 4.46 -29.29 -15.24
N TRP A 38 3.33 -29.93 -15.56
CA TRP A 38 2.08 -29.24 -15.90
C TRP A 38 1.49 -28.48 -14.71
N LEU A 39 1.51 -29.08 -13.52
CA LEU A 39 0.98 -28.46 -12.31
C LEU A 39 1.89 -27.34 -11.79
N VAL A 40 3.20 -27.44 -12.00
CA VAL A 40 4.15 -26.35 -11.72
C VAL A 40 3.88 -25.14 -12.61
N ALA A 41 3.60 -25.35 -13.91
CA ALA A 41 3.22 -24.26 -14.80
C ALA A 41 1.90 -23.60 -14.37
N LEU A 42 0.90 -24.42 -14.00
CA LEU A 42 -0.37 -23.92 -13.46
C LEU A 42 -0.18 -23.12 -12.17
N PHE A 43 0.66 -23.62 -11.25
CA PHE A 43 1.03 -22.93 -10.02
C PHE A 43 1.63 -21.55 -10.31
N ALA A 44 2.57 -21.45 -11.24
CA ALA A 44 3.21 -20.18 -11.59
C ALA A 44 2.20 -19.15 -12.12
N VAL A 45 1.25 -19.59 -12.97
CA VAL A 45 0.18 -18.72 -13.50
C VAL A 45 -0.78 -18.27 -12.40
N LEU A 46 -1.21 -19.19 -11.53
CA LEU A 46 -2.10 -18.87 -10.42
C LEU A 46 -1.44 -17.92 -9.40
N LEU A 47 -0.16 -18.14 -9.09
CA LEU A 47 0.63 -17.27 -8.23
C LEU A 47 0.79 -15.87 -8.84
N ALA A 48 1.07 -15.77 -10.13
CA ALA A 48 1.17 -14.48 -10.82
C ALA A 48 -0.18 -13.73 -10.77
N ALA A 49 -1.28 -14.43 -11.03
CA ALA A 49 -2.63 -13.86 -10.93
C ALA A 49 -2.94 -13.38 -9.50
N ASP A 50 -2.61 -14.17 -8.48
CA ASP A 50 -2.79 -13.82 -7.07
C ASP A 50 -2.01 -12.55 -6.71
N LEU A 51 -0.74 -12.46 -7.10
CA LEU A 51 0.08 -11.27 -6.86
C LEU A 51 -0.45 -10.03 -7.58
N MET A 52 -0.92 -10.17 -8.83
CA MET A 52 -1.51 -9.08 -9.61
C MET A 52 -2.82 -8.58 -9.01
N LEU A 53 -3.60 -9.45 -8.35
CA LEU A 53 -4.87 -9.10 -7.71
C LEU A 53 -4.66 -8.54 -6.30
N THR A 54 -3.84 -9.20 -5.48
CA THR A 54 -3.67 -8.89 -4.06
C THR A 54 -2.96 -7.56 -3.82
N ALA A 55 -1.91 -7.25 -4.58
CA ALA A 55 -1.15 -6.01 -4.41
C ALA A 55 -2.00 -4.73 -4.58
N PRO A 56 -2.76 -4.55 -5.68
CA PRO A 56 -3.60 -3.35 -5.85
C PRO A 56 -4.81 -3.34 -4.90
N THR A 57 -5.45 -4.49 -4.62
CA THR A 57 -6.60 -4.53 -3.70
C THR A 57 -6.19 -4.14 -2.29
N LEU A 58 -5.01 -4.56 -1.82
CA LEU A 58 -4.49 -4.16 -0.52
C LEU A 58 -4.26 -2.65 -0.44
N LYS A 59 -3.73 -2.04 -1.52
CA LYS A 59 -3.54 -0.58 -1.62
C LYS A 59 -4.88 0.16 -1.58
N ILE A 60 -5.87 -0.31 -2.32
CA ILE A 60 -7.24 0.26 -2.32
C ILE A 60 -7.86 0.13 -0.93
N LEU A 61 -7.76 -1.04 -0.29
CA LEU A 61 -8.28 -1.26 1.05
C LEU A 61 -7.62 -0.33 2.08
N ARG A 62 -6.30 -0.15 2.00
CA ARG A 62 -5.55 0.80 2.83
C ARG A 62 -6.01 2.23 2.58
N LEU A 63 -6.24 2.63 1.33
CA LEU A 63 -6.73 3.96 1.00
C LEU A 63 -8.14 4.20 1.56
N ILE A 64 -9.04 3.21 1.46
CA ILE A 64 -10.41 3.30 2.01
C ILE A 64 -10.39 3.41 3.54
N THR A 65 -9.58 2.59 4.20
CA THR A 65 -9.56 2.49 5.67
C THR A 65 -8.74 3.59 6.33
N ARG A 66 -7.63 4.00 5.73
CA ARG A 66 -6.61 4.87 6.34
C ARG A 66 -6.42 6.21 5.64
N LYS A 67 -7.07 6.41 4.50
CA LYS A 67 -7.02 7.66 3.70
C LYS A 67 -5.63 8.02 3.16
N ILE A 68 -4.64 7.14 3.32
CA ILE A 68 -3.29 7.32 2.81
C ILE A 68 -2.66 5.96 2.47
N THR A 69 -1.99 5.87 1.32
CA THR A 69 -1.22 4.68 0.94
C THR A 69 0.00 5.10 0.12
N ILE A 70 1.11 4.39 0.31
CA ILE A 70 2.25 4.52 -0.59
C ILE A 70 1.89 3.78 -1.88
N VAL A 71 2.00 4.48 -3.00
CA VAL A 71 1.79 3.93 -4.34
C VAL A 71 3.17 3.60 -4.86
N ASP A 72 3.72 2.47 -4.40
CA ASP A 72 5.12 2.08 -4.59
C ASP A 72 5.74 2.60 -5.90
N SER A 73 6.67 3.54 -5.78
CA SER A 73 7.77 3.70 -6.72
C SER A 73 8.89 2.80 -6.21
N ILE A 74 9.23 1.77 -6.97
CA ILE A 74 10.34 0.86 -6.69
C ILE A 74 11.60 1.70 -6.44
N ARG A 75 12.00 1.86 -5.17
CA ARG A 75 13.30 2.36 -4.67
C ARG A 75 13.92 3.57 -5.38
N LEU A 76 13.14 4.44 -6.00
CA LEU A 76 13.62 5.73 -6.50
C LEU A 76 13.62 6.74 -5.33
N PRO A 77 14.51 7.75 -5.33
CA PRO A 77 14.68 8.68 -4.19
C PRO A 77 13.43 9.51 -3.84
N LEU A 78 12.34 9.30 -4.57
CA LEU A 78 11.07 10.00 -4.47
C LEU A 78 9.97 8.98 -4.18
N SER A 79 9.27 9.17 -3.08
CA SER A 79 8.17 8.32 -2.68
C SER A 79 6.84 8.95 -3.04
N SER A 80 6.02 8.24 -3.81
CA SER A 80 4.68 8.69 -4.18
C SER A 80 3.65 8.22 -3.16
N VAL A 81 2.92 9.17 -2.59
CA VAL A 81 1.90 8.95 -1.57
C VAL A 81 0.55 9.36 -2.16
N CYS A 82 -0.42 8.47 -2.09
CA CYS A 82 -1.80 8.79 -2.42
C CYS A 82 -2.56 9.16 -1.15
N ILE A 83 -3.22 10.31 -1.16
CA ILE A 83 -3.97 10.87 -0.05
C ILE A 83 -5.43 11.02 -0.48
N ALA A 84 -6.35 10.61 0.39
CA ALA A 84 -7.79 10.77 0.21
C ALA A 84 -8.32 11.86 1.16
N GLU A 85 -8.54 13.05 0.63
CA GLU A 85 -9.06 14.20 1.37
C GLU A 85 -10.58 14.27 1.23
N ILE A 86 -11.28 14.69 2.28
CA ILE A 86 -12.74 14.86 2.26
C ILE A 86 -13.04 16.28 1.75
N THR A 87 -13.68 16.40 0.59
CA THR A 87 -14.01 17.70 -0.01
C THR A 87 -15.39 18.20 0.37
N SER A 88 -16.34 17.30 0.57
CA SER A 88 -17.69 17.65 1.00
C SER A 88 -18.24 16.61 1.97
N VAL A 89 -18.80 17.09 3.08
CA VAL A 89 -19.58 16.26 4.00
C VAL A 89 -21.04 16.47 3.65
N GLY A 90 -21.70 15.44 3.14
CA GLY A 90 -23.11 15.52 2.81
C GLY A 90 -23.93 15.84 4.05
N ALA A 91 -24.53 17.04 4.09
CA ALA A 91 -25.24 17.57 5.26
C ALA A 91 -26.35 16.63 5.79
N ASN A 92 -26.93 15.79 4.91
CA ASN A 92 -28.06 14.92 5.24
C ASN A 92 -27.79 13.42 4.98
N ASN A 93 -26.60 13.03 4.52
CA ASN A 93 -26.26 11.62 4.29
C ASN A 93 -24.75 11.38 4.46
N PRO A 94 -24.32 10.68 5.53
CA PRO A 94 -22.90 10.38 5.74
C PRO A 94 -22.31 9.50 4.63
N SER A 95 -23.16 8.78 3.88
CA SER A 95 -22.75 7.98 2.72
C SER A 95 -22.46 8.77 1.45
N SER A 96 -22.80 10.07 1.39
CA SER A 96 -22.50 10.95 0.24
C SER A 96 -21.26 11.80 0.45
N THR A 97 -20.33 11.33 1.29
CA THR A 97 -19.04 12.01 1.50
C THR A 97 -18.21 11.88 0.23
N GLU A 98 -17.98 12.99 -0.46
CA GLU A 98 -17.05 13.01 -1.60
C GLU A 98 -15.61 13.10 -1.10
N ARG A 99 -14.73 12.34 -1.73
CA ARG A 99 -13.30 12.34 -1.41
C ARG A 99 -12.51 12.67 -2.67
N HIS A 100 -11.64 13.66 -2.56
CA HIS A 100 -10.66 13.95 -3.59
C HIS A 100 -9.43 13.07 -3.36
N LEU A 101 -9.00 12.39 -4.42
CA LEU A 101 -7.79 11.59 -4.41
C LEU A 101 -6.67 12.41 -5.03
N SER A 102 -5.64 12.70 -4.25
CA SER A 102 -4.42 13.36 -4.73
C SER A 102 -3.24 12.39 -4.64
N VAL A 103 -2.31 12.51 -5.60
CA VAL A 103 -1.03 11.78 -5.57
C VAL A 103 0.07 12.82 -5.42
N VAL A 104 0.82 12.72 -4.34
CA VAL A 104 1.89 13.65 -3.99
C VAL A 104 3.22 12.92 -3.98
N THR A 105 4.21 13.49 -4.64
CA THR A 105 5.59 12.99 -4.59
C THR A 105 6.30 13.68 -3.43
N VAL A 106 6.81 12.89 -2.49
CA VAL A 106 7.52 13.40 -1.31
C VAL A 106 9.02 13.20 -1.51
N SER A 107 9.77 14.29 -1.41
CA SER A 107 11.23 14.30 -1.26
C SER A 107 11.58 14.86 0.11
N ALA A 108 12.58 14.27 0.77
CA ALA A 108 13.06 14.75 2.05
C ALA A 108 14.57 14.59 2.19
N ASN A 109 15.18 15.55 2.88
CA ASN A 109 16.60 15.55 3.20
C ASN A 109 16.80 14.96 4.59
N CYS A 110 17.68 13.98 4.71
CA CYS A 110 18.11 13.50 6.03
C CYS A 110 18.97 14.59 6.68
N PRO A 111 18.58 15.20 7.81
CA PRO A 111 19.32 16.31 8.43
C PRO A 111 20.78 15.94 8.71
N VAL A 112 21.02 14.73 9.21
CA VAL A 112 22.39 14.26 9.53
C VAL A 112 23.25 14.09 8.28
N CYS A 113 22.69 13.56 7.19
CA CYS A 113 23.45 13.36 5.95
C CYS A 113 23.62 14.66 5.16
N ASN A 114 22.65 15.56 5.23
CA ASN A 114 22.73 16.86 4.59
C ASN A 114 23.80 17.73 5.27
N GLU A 115 23.81 17.78 6.60
CA GLU A 115 24.80 18.57 7.35
C GLU A 115 26.23 18.05 7.19
N LYS A 116 26.44 16.73 7.22
CA LYS A 116 27.78 16.14 7.15
C LYS A 116 28.34 16.00 5.74
N TYR A 117 27.49 15.72 4.76
CA TYR A 117 27.91 15.28 3.43
C TYR A 117 27.23 16.06 2.29
N GLY A 118 26.34 17.02 2.58
CA GLY A 118 25.60 17.77 1.56
C GLY A 118 24.61 16.92 0.76
N LEU A 119 24.11 15.82 1.32
CA LEU A 119 23.27 14.86 0.61
C LEU A 119 21.78 15.22 0.66
N GLU A 120 21.25 15.65 -0.48
CA GLU A 120 19.84 15.95 -0.70
C GLU A 120 19.02 14.73 -1.15
N SER A 121 17.69 14.82 -1.02
CA SER A 121 16.70 13.79 -1.41
C SER A 121 17.09 12.38 -0.95
N SER A 122 17.59 12.30 0.28
CA SER A 122 18.25 11.11 0.83
C SER A 122 17.32 10.24 1.68
N VAL A 123 16.01 10.53 1.68
CA VAL A 123 14.99 9.82 2.46
C VAL A 123 13.88 9.29 1.56
N PHE A 124 13.56 8.01 1.70
CA PHE A 124 12.36 7.39 1.12
C PHE A 124 11.35 7.04 2.20
N LEU A 125 10.08 6.89 1.83
CA LEU A 125 9.00 6.54 2.74
C LEU A 125 8.73 5.03 2.68
N GLU A 126 8.52 4.43 3.85
CA GLU A 126 8.11 3.05 4.02
C GLU A 126 6.84 3.01 4.88
N GLN A 127 5.86 2.20 4.48
CA GLN A 127 4.64 2.00 5.23
C GLN A 127 4.76 0.75 6.10
N ARG A 128 4.90 0.91 7.41
CA ARG A 128 5.05 -0.21 8.36
C ARG A 128 3.75 -0.56 9.08
N GLY A 129 3.42 -1.85 9.12
CA GLY A 129 2.34 -2.39 9.93
C GLY A 129 1.07 -2.73 9.14
N LEU A 130 0.52 -3.92 9.40
CA LEU A 130 -0.74 -4.37 8.79
C LEU A 130 -1.98 -3.73 9.40
N THR A 131 -1.95 -3.33 10.68
CA THR A 131 -3.09 -2.78 11.45
C THR A 131 -2.94 -1.29 11.77
N ASN A 132 -1.75 -0.86 12.19
CA ASN A 132 -1.37 0.54 12.38
C ASN A 132 -0.31 0.92 11.34
N SER A 133 -0.72 1.29 10.12
CA SER A 133 0.28 1.72 9.14
C SER A 133 0.78 3.12 9.43
N ARG A 134 1.90 3.20 10.15
CA ARG A 134 2.69 4.42 10.22
C ARG A 134 3.52 4.54 8.95
N ILE A 135 3.53 5.72 8.35
CA ILE A 135 4.52 6.03 7.32
C ILE A 135 5.78 6.51 8.05
N ILE A 136 6.91 5.91 7.70
CA ILE A 136 8.22 6.27 8.24
C ILE A 136 9.13 6.69 7.08
N GLY A 137 9.90 7.76 7.28
CA GLY A 137 11.01 8.12 6.40
C GLY A 137 12.26 7.34 6.80
N ILE A 138 12.95 6.75 5.83
CA ILE A 138 14.20 6.01 6.02
C ILE A 138 15.26 6.59 5.10
N CYS A 139 16.45 6.86 5.64
CA CYS A 139 17.56 7.35 4.84
C CYS A 139 18.20 6.24 3.99
N TYR A 140 18.54 6.53 2.73
CA TYR A 140 19.28 5.61 1.85
C TYR A 140 20.67 5.25 2.37
N ASN A 141 21.40 6.24 2.90
CA ASN A 141 22.81 6.06 3.25
C ASN A 141 23.00 5.30 4.56
N ASN A 142 22.06 5.43 5.50
CA ASN A 142 22.12 4.69 6.75
C ASN A 142 20.71 4.37 7.28
N PRO A 143 20.04 3.36 6.70
CA PRO A 143 18.65 3.04 6.99
C PRO A 143 18.42 2.46 8.40
N MET A 144 19.49 2.00 9.06
CA MET A 144 19.44 1.54 10.45
C MET A 144 19.47 2.70 11.44
N MET A 145 20.28 3.74 11.18
CA MET A 145 20.51 4.82 12.14
C MET A 145 19.60 6.04 11.95
N HIS A 146 19.12 6.27 10.73
CA HIS A 146 18.38 7.48 10.35
C HIS A 146 16.96 7.12 9.90
N ARG A 147 16.05 7.05 10.87
CA ARG A 147 14.62 6.84 10.66
C ARG A 147 13.82 8.00 11.22
N TYR A 148 12.76 8.37 10.51
CA TYR A 148 11.93 9.52 10.78
C TYR A 148 10.46 9.10 10.75
N THR A 149 9.65 9.71 11.59
CA THR A 149 8.19 9.62 11.48
C THR A 149 7.75 10.50 10.31
N PHE A 150 6.62 10.20 9.69
CA PHE A 150 6.01 11.09 8.71
C PHE A 150 4.58 11.39 9.14
N ASP A 151 4.30 12.68 9.36
CA ASP A 151 2.96 13.21 9.54
C ASP A 151 2.45 13.76 8.21
N LYS A 152 1.35 13.18 7.72
CA LYS A 152 0.76 13.57 6.44
C LYS A 152 0.09 14.94 6.48
N ASP A 153 -0.44 15.35 7.63
CA ASP A 153 -1.25 16.55 7.75
C ASP A 153 -0.34 17.78 7.87
N LEU A 154 0.78 17.62 8.58
CA LEU A 154 1.80 18.64 8.73
C LEU A 154 2.88 18.58 7.64
N MET A 155 2.96 17.48 6.88
CA MET A 155 4.05 17.20 5.93
C MET A 155 5.44 17.29 6.58
N THR A 156 5.52 16.99 7.88
CA THR A 156 6.75 17.05 8.70
C THR A 156 7.09 15.69 9.26
N GLY A 157 8.35 15.51 9.69
CA GLY A 157 8.81 14.29 10.32
C GLY A 157 9.76 14.52 11.48
N GLU A 158 9.67 13.67 12.50
CA GLU A 158 10.56 13.70 13.66
C GLU A 158 11.47 12.47 13.67
N ARG A 159 12.72 12.65 14.12
CA ARG A 159 13.66 11.53 14.23
C ARG A 159 13.18 10.51 15.26
N LEU A 160 13.06 9.25 14.85
CA LEU A 160 12.79 8.13 15.74
C LEU A 160 14.06 7.83 16.55
N LYS A 161 14.02 8.07 17.87
CA LYS A 161 15.17 7.87 18.75
C LYS A 161 15.44 6.39 19.07
N ASN A 162 14.41 5.55 19.03
CA ASN A 162 14.50 4.13 19.39
C ASN A 162 13.67 3.28 18.41
N VAL A 163 14.32 2.51 17.54
CA VAL A 163 13.75 1.33 16.87
C VAL A 163 14.78 0.23 16.89
#